data_AF-A0A4Q3R7N6-F1
#
_entry.id   AF-A0A4Q3R7N6-F1
#
_cell.length_a   1.000
_cell.length_b   1.000
_cell.length_c   1.000
_cell.angle_alpha   90.00
_cell.angle_beta   90.00
_cell.angle_gamma   90.00
#
_symmetry.space_group_name_H-M   'P 1'
#
loop_
_entity.id
_entity.type
_entity.pdbx_description
1 polymer ?
#
loop_
_entity_poly.entity_id
_entity_poly.type
_entity_poly.pdbx_seq_one_letter_code
_entity_poly.pdbx_strand_id
1 'polypeptide(L)'
;MDKSWDPAFVNAAFRLKEGQISNPFKSKFGYHIVQLVQRNGDEAIVRHILRVPPVNEEEIAEATARLDSVRKALVAGTIDFNTAAGRYSNDEQASFAGYYLMNRRGESLVTIDEMDKSIVTILDKVKIGEFSQPMPFTDEGTNKKGVRLIYLKSKSEPHRMNLRDDYNRIATAALEEKKYKALEKWLTTHISSHYIMLDAGEASCPQLKKWTDAAKTYASN
;
A
#
# COMPACT_ATOMS: atom_id res chain seq x y z
N MET A 1 -19.41 -4.92 -1.98
CA MET A 1 -19.34 -3.54 -2.51
C MET A 1 -17.89 -3.16 -2.57
N ASP A 2 -17.38 -2.93 -3.77
CA ASP A 2 -15.98 -2.58 -3.99
C ASP A 2 -15.63 -1.30 -3.21
N LYS A 3 -14.56 -1.36 -2.42
CA LYS A 3 -14.14 -0.33 -1.43
C LYS A 3 -13.52 0.92 -2.09
N SER A 4 -13.65 1.03 -3.41
CA SER A 4 -13.00 2.03 -4.25
C SER A 4 -13.61 3.44 -4.10
N TRP A 5 -14.92 3.55 -3.87
CA TRP A 5 -15.63 4.84 -3.92
C TRP A 5 -16.00 5.40 -2.54
N ASP A 6 -15.83 6.71 -2.37
CA ASP A 6 -16.25 7.42 -1.15
C ASP A 6 -17.79 7.40 -1.01
N PRO A 7 -18.35 7.03 0.15
CA PRO A 7 -19.80 6.94 0.32
C PRO A 7 -20.56 8.24 0.03
N ALA A 8 -20.00 9.40 0.35
CA ALA A 8 -20.63 10.69 0.05
C ALA A 8 -20.66 10.94 -1.46
N PHE A 9 -19.60 10.54 -2.17
CA PHE A 9 -19.55 10.59 -3.64
C PHE A 9 -20.61 9.71 -4.29
N VAL A 10 -20.71 8.44 -3.88
CA VAL A 10 -21.73 7.51 -4.41
C VAL A 10 -23.13 8.05 -4.14
N ASN A 11 -23.41 8.44 -2.89
CA ASN A 11 -24.73 8.96 -2.51
C ASN A 11 -25.11 10.22 -3.29
N ALA A 12 -24.16 11.13 -3.51
CA ALA A 12 -24.41 12.34 -4.30
C ALA A 12 -24.69 12.00 -5.77
N ALA A 13 -23.88 11.14 -6.39
CA ALA A 13 -24.04 10.73 -7.79
C ALA A 13 -25.39 10.05 -8.06
N PHE A 14 -25.78 9.08 -7.22
CA PHE A 14 -27.00 8.29 -7.42
C PHE A 14 -28.30 9.01 -7.06
N ARG A 15 -28.22 10.17 -6.38
CA ARG A 15 -29.37 11.05 -6.13
C ARG A 15 -29.69 11.98 -7.30
N LEU A 16 -28.78 12.15 -8.25
CA LEU A 16 -28.99 13.00 -9.40
C LEU A 16 -29.87 12.32 -10.45
N LYS A 17 -30.61 13.13 -11.21
CA LYS A 17 -31.24 12.73 -12.47
C LYS A 17 -30.22 12.85 -13.61
N GLU A 18 -30.44 12.12 -14.71
CA GLU A 18 -29.58 12.24 -15.90
C GLU A 18 -29.51 13.70 -16.38
N GLY A 19 -28.30 14.16 -16.69
CA GLY A 19 -27.97 15.54 -17.02
C GLY A 19 -27.83 16.48 -15.83
N GLN A 20 -28.26 16.10 -14.62
CA GLN A 20 -28.24 16.97 -13.44
C GLN A 20 -26.83 17.08 -12.84
N ILE A 21 -26.50 18.28 -12.34
CA ILE A 21 -25.27 18.61 -11.61
C ILE A 21 -25.58 18.76 -10.12
N SER A 22 -24.73 18.23 -9.26
CA SER A 22 -24.84 18.36 -7.80
C SER A 22 -24.43 19.74 -7.31
N ASN A 23 -24.93 20.13 -6.13
CA ASN A 23 -24.26 21.15 -5.33
C ASN A 23 -22.87 20.66 -4.89
N PRO A 24 -21.92 21.56 -4.56
CA PRO A 24 -20.65 21.18 -3.98
C PRO A 24 -20.85 20.39 -2.68
N PHE A 25 -20.17 19.25 -2.55
CA PHE A 25 -20.20 18.43 -1.34
C PHE A 25 -18.81 17.93 -0.95
N LYS A 26 -18.60 17.65 0.33
CA LYS A 26 -17.31 17.21 0.90
C LYS A 26 -17.21 15.69 0.94
N SER A 27 -16.08 15.16 0.50
CA SER A 27 -15.66 13.75 0.68
C SER A 27 -14.34 13.69 1.46
N LYS A 28 -13.81 12.48 1.68
CA LYS A 28 -12.44 12.29 2.24
C LYS A 28 -11.30 12.80 1.34
N PHE A 29 -11.59 13.09 0.07
CA PHE A 29 -10.62 13.56 -0.91
C PHE A 29 -10.65 15.08 -1.12
N GLY A 30 -11.76 15.73 -0.81
CA GLY A 30 -11.92 17.17 -0.99
C GLY A 30 -13.37 17.54 -1.30
N TYR A 31 -13.55 18.65 -2.03
CA TYR A 31 -14.86 19.08 -2.49
C TYR A 31 -15.12 18.58 -3.90
N HIS A 32 -16.31 18.03 -4.11
CA HIS A 32 -16.74 17.50 -5.39
C HIS A 32 -17.92 18.29 -5.94
N ILE A 33 -17.94 18.43 -7.26
CA ILE A 33 -19.14 18.67 -8.05
C ILE A 33 -19.26 17.49 -9.01
N VAL A 34 -20.45 16.89 -9.09
CA VAL A 34 -20.71 15.70 -9.90
C VAL A 34 -21.84 15.96 -10.86
N GLN A 35 -21.70 15.49 -12.10
CA GLN A 35 -22.77 15.43 -13.08
C GLN A 35 -23.07 13.98 -13.43
N LEU A 36 -24.35 13.59 -13.38
CA LEU A 36 -24.79 12.29 -13.88
C LEU A 36 -25.00 12.39 -15.40
N VAL A 37 -24.26 11.61 -16.18
CA VAL A 37 -24.37 11.58 -17.64
C VAL A 37 -25.44 10.58 -18.06
N GLN A 38 -25.40 9.37 -17.51
CA GLN A 38 -26.33 8.29 -17.83
C GLN A 38 -26.43 7.32 -16.65
N ARG A 39 -27.59 6.68 -16.49
CA ARG A 39 -27.80 5.63 -15.48
C ARG A 39 -28.57 4.45 -16.06
N ASN A 40 -27.99 3.26 -15.92
CA ASN A 40 -28.63 1.99 -16.26
C ASN A 40 -28.67 1.08 -15.02
N GLY A 41 -29.79 1.11 -14.29
CA GLY A 41 -29.94 0.35 -13.04
C GLY A 41 -28.95 0.81 -11.96
N ASP A 42 -28.02 -0.08 -11.63
CA ASP A 42 -26.94 0.13 -10.64
C ASP A 42 -25.65 0.67 -11.25
N GLU A 43 -25.60 0.83 -12.58
CA GLU A 43 -24.48 1.47 -13.28
C GLU A 43 -24.78 2.95 -13.53
N ALA A 44 -23.81 3.81 -13.23
CA ALA A 44 -23.90 5.25 -13.45
C ALA A 44 -22.62 5.76 -14.12
N ILE A 45 -22.79 6.43 -15.26
CA ILE A 45 -21.72 7.18 -15.92
C ILE A 45 -21.77 8.60 -15.39
N VAL A 46 -20.69 9.04 -14.74
CA VAL A 46 -20.60 10.36 -14.14
C VAL A 46 -19.36 11.11 -14.62
N ARG A 47 -19.41 12.43 -14.57
CA ARG A 47 -18.23 13.29 -14.63
C ARG A 47 -18.13 14.05 -13.31
N HIS A 48 -16.92 14.30 -12.83
CA HIS A 48 -16.73 15.05 -11.61
C HIS A 48 -15.63 16.11 -11.74
N ILE A 49 -15.67 17.09 -10.84
CA ILE A 49 -14.56 17.98 -10.54
C ILE A 49 -14.23 17.77 -9.07
N LEU A 50 -12.96 17.48 -8.78
CA LEU A 50 -12.43 17.43 -7.42
C LEU A 50 -11.56 18.65 -7.18
N ARG A 51 -11.93 19.45 -6.18
CA ARG A 51 -11.08 20.52 -5.64
C ARG A 51 -10.63 20.14 -4.24
N VAL A 52 -9.35 19.83 -4.11
CA VAL A 52 -8.70 19.68 -2.80
C VAL A 52 -8.35 21.09 -2.31
N PRO A 53 -8.89 21.55 -1.16
CA PRO A 53 -8.47 22.82 -0.59
C PRO A 53 -6.97 22.74 -0.23
N PRO A 54 -6.18 23.78 -0.52
CA PRO A 54 -4.78 23.78 -0.14
C PRO A 54 -4.67 23.83 1.39
N VAL A 55 -3.76 23.04 1.95
CA VAL A 55 -3.41 23.15 3.38
C VAL A 55 -2.60 24.42 3.58
N ASN A 56 -3.05 25.28 4.49
CA ASN A 56 -2.41 26.57 4.77
C ASN A 56 -1.37 26.46 5.91
N GLU A 57 -0.58 27.52 6.13
CA GLU A 57 0.49 27.51 7.14
C GLU A 57 -0.05 27.48 8.58
N GLU A 58 -1.21 28.07 8.83
CA GLU A 58 -1.87 28.08 10.14
C GLU A 58 -2.30 26.66 10.55
N GLU A 59 -2.89 25.89 9.62
CA GLU A 59 -3.27 24.49 9.82
C GLU A 59 -2.05 23.62 10.11
N ILE A 60 -0.94 23.85 9.40
CA ILE A 60 0.33 23.16 9.67
C ILE A 60 0.86 23.52 11.05
N ALA A 61 0.81 24.79 11.45
CA ALA A 61 1.26 25.24 12.76
C ALA A 61 0.41 24.63 13.90
N GLU A 62 -0.90 24.59 13.75
CA GLU A 62 -1.82 23.96 14.71
C GLU A 62 -1.55 22.45 14.82
N ALA A 63 -1.42 21.76 13.68
CA ALA A 63 -1.11 20.33 13.65
C ALA A 63 0.25 20.03 14.30
N THR A 64 1.24 20.91 14.09
CA THR A 64 2.56 20.82 14.71
C THR A 64 2.47 20.96 16.23
N ALA A 65 1.78 21.99 16.74
CA ALA A 65 1.59 22.20 18.17
C ALA A 65 0.84 21.03 18.84
N ARG A 66 -0.14 20.46 18.14
CA ARG A 66 -0.86 19.27 18.59
C ARG A 66 0.06 18.05 18.68
N LEU A 67 0.84 17.77 17.64
CA LEU A 67 1.79 16.66 17.65
C LEU A 67 2.93 16.86 18.66
N ASP A 68 3.34 18.09 18.94
CA ASP A 68 4.30 18.41 20.00
C ASP A 68 3.76 18.00 21.38
N SER A 69 2.47 18.22 21.62
CA SER A 69 1.82 17.80 22.86
C SER A 69 1.75 16.27 22.97
N VAL A 70 1.44 15.58 21.86
CA VAL A 70 1.49 14.12 21.78
C VAL A 70 2.90 13.60 22.03
N ARG A 71 3.92 14.23 21.43
CA ARG A 71 5.34 13.88 21.64
C ARG A 71 5.74 14.00 23.10
N LYS A 72 5.36 15.08 23.78
CA LYS A 72 5.63 15.25 25.22
C LYS A 72 5.04 14.11 26.04
N ALA A 73 3.81 13.71 25.74
CA ALA A 73 3.16 12.58 26.42
C ALA A 73 3.87 11.24 26.15
N LEU A 74 4.32 11.01 24.91
CA LEU A 74 5.10 9.84 24.50
C LEU A 74 6.46 9.78 25.22
N VAL A 75 7.20 10.89 25.23
CA VAL A 75 8.51 11.00 25.90
C VAL A 75 8.36 10.83 27.41
N ALA A 76 7.29 11.36 28.01
CA ALA A 76 6.99 11.17 29.42
C ALA A 76 6.50 9.74 29.76
N GLY A 77 6.27 8.88 28.77
CA GLY A 77 5.76 7.53 28.97
C GLY A 77 4.31 7.44 29.44
N THR A 78 3.56 8.54 29.37
CA THR A 78 2.15 8.60 29.82
C THR A 78 1.17 7.95 28.83
N ILE A 79 1.62 7.75 27.58
CA ILE A 79 0.90 7.05 26.52
C ILE A 79 1.94 6.30 25.67
N ASP A 80 1.64 5.08 25.25
CA ASP A 80 2.49 4.35 24.31
C ASP A 80 2.23 4.80 22.86
N PHE A 81 3.17 4.51 21.96
CA PHE A 81 3.11 4.94 20.57
C PHE A 81 1.89 4.41 19.82
N ASN A 82 1.51 3.15 20.01
CA ASN A 82 0.37 2.57 19.28
C ASN A 82 -0.95 3.16 19.75
N THR A 83 -1.10 3.41 21.06
CA THR A 83 -2.29 4.10 21.58
C THR A 83 -2.36 5.54 21.10
N ALA A 84 -1.23 6.26 21.06
CA ALA A 84 -1.19 7.62 20.53
C ALA A 84 -1.54 7.65 19.02
N ALA A 85 -0.92 6.77 18.23
CA ALA A 85 -1.20 6.65 16.80
C ALA A 85 -2.67 6.26 16.54
N GLY A 86 -3.22 5.34 17.34
CA GLY A 86 -4.64 4.98 17.37
C GLY A 86 -5.60 6.16 17.53
N ARG A 87 -5.22 7.15 18.34
CA ARG A 87 -6.08 8.30 18.70
C ARG A 87 -5.88 9.51 17.79
N TYR A 88 -4.66 9.72 17.30
CA TYR A 88 -4.26 10.98 16.67
C TYR A 88 -3.84 10.84 15.21
N SER A 89 -3.56 9.63 14.71
CA SER A 89 -3.18 9.42 13.32
C SER A 89 -4.38 9.61 12.39
N ASN A 90 -4.16 10.28 11.26
CA ASN A 90 -5.10 10.33 10.14
C ASN A 90 -4.76 9.33 9.04
N ASP A 91 -3.77 8.47 9.26
CA ASP A 91 -3.44 7.36 8.38
C ASP A 91 -4.24 6.10 8.79
N GLU A 92 -5.40 5.91 8.14
CA GLU A 92 -6.25 4.75 8.36
C GLU A 92 -5.57 3.44 7.94
N GLN A 93 -4.72 3.45 6.91
CA GLN A 93 -4.05 2.23 6.43
C GLN A 93 -3.03 1.74 7.45
N ALA A 94 -2.30 2.66 8.07
CA ALA A 94 -1.32 2.35 9.10
C ALA A 94 -1.93 1.62 10.31
N SER A 95 -3.22 1.84 10.62
CA SER A 95 -3.88 1.21 11.77
C SER A 95 -3.90 -0.32 11.73
N PHE A 96 -4.13 -0.91 10.56
CA PHE A 96 -4.14 -2.38 10.38
C PHE A 96 -2.77 -3.00 10.62
N ALA A 97 -1.73 -2.20 10.38
CA ALA A 97 -0.35 -2.61 10.39
C ALA A 97 0.34 -2.25 11.72
N GLY A 98 -0.40 -1.78 12.74
CA GLY A 98 0.20 -1.34 14.01
C GLY A 98 1.06 -0.09 13.88
N TYR A 99 0.75 0.78 12.92
CA TYR A 99 1.42 2.05 12.65
C TYR A 99 2.92 1.96 12.34
N TYR A 100 3.36 0.83 11.80
CA TYR A 100 4.67 0.72 11.16
C TYR A 100 4.62 1.22 9.72
N LEU A 101 5.73 1.81 9.28
CA LEU A 101 6.02 1.89 7.85
C LEU A 101 6.21 0.47 7.34
N MET A 102 5.47 0.14 6.28
CA MET A 102 5.54 -1.18 5.64
C MET A 102 6.32 -1.06 4.34
N ASN A 103 7.12 -2.08 4.05
CA ASN A 103 7.78 -2.19 2.76
C ASN A 103 6.77 -2.60 1.67
N ARG A 104 7.22 -2.67 0.41
CA ARG A 104 6.34 -3.03 -0.72
C ARG A 104 5.75 -4.44 -0.63
N ARG A 105 6.31 -5.30 0.23
CA ARG A 105 5.86 -6.67 0.49
C ARG A 105 4.91 -6.77 1.69
N GLY A 106 4.61 -5.65 2.36
CA GLY A 106 3.77 -5.62 3.57
C GLY A 106 4.50 -6.05 4.85
N GLU A 107 5.83 -6.05 4.85
CA GLU A 107 6.63 -6.36 6.04
C GLU A 107 7.03 -5.07 6.77
N SER A 108 7.16 -5.11 8.09
CA SER A 108 7.56 -3.97 8.92
C SER A 108 9.07 -3.67 8.89
N LEU A 109 9.86 -4.54 8.24
CA LEU A 109 11.28 -4.32 8.02
C LEU A 109 11.47 -3.58 6.69
N VAL A 110 11.68 -2.27 6.79
CA VAL A 110 11.86 -1.38 5.64
C VAL A 110 13.34 -1.10 5.45
N THR A 111 13.85 -1.27 4.23
CA THR A 111 15.22 -0.90 3.89
C THR A 111 15.31 0.59 3.53
N ILE A 112 16.50 1.19 3.65
CA ILE A 112 16.69 2.65 3.46
C ILE A 112 16.25 3.10 2.05
N ASP A 113 16.43 2.26 1.03
CA ASP A 113 16.03 2.51 -0.35
C ASP A 113 14.51 2.48 -0.59
N GLU A 114 13.76 1.84 0.31
CA GLU A 114 12.29 1.82 0.28
C GLU A 114 11.66 2.97 1.08
N MET A 115 12.46 3.77 1.80
CA MET A 115 11.99 4.91 2.59
C MET A 115 11.97 6.22 1.79
N ASP A 116 11.03 7.09 2.15
CA ASP A 116 11.06 8.50 1.74
C ASP A 116 12.35 9.18 2.25
N LYS A 117 13.03 9.94 1.38
CA LYS A 117 14.28 10.66 1.69
C LYS A 117 14.17 11.55 2.93
N SER A 118 13.02 12.18 3.12
CA SER A 118 12.74 13.04 4.27
C SER A 118 12.65 12.24 5.58
N ILE A 119 12.37 10.94 5.54
CA ILE A 119 12.41 10.06 6.72
C ILE A 119 13.86 9.69 7.03
N VAL A 120 14.66 9.35 6.01
CA VAL A 120 16.07 8.98 6.19
C VAL A 120 16.84 10.09 6.93
N THR A 121 16.65 11.35 6.53
CA THR A 121 17.29 12.50 7.20
C THR A 121 16.84 12.73 8.65
N ILE A 122 15.64 12.27 9.01
CA ILE A 122 15.15 12.29 10.40
C ILE A 122 15.82 11.17 11.19
N LEU A 123 15.88 9.96 10.63
CA LEU A 123 16.45 8.79 11.29
C LEU A 123 17.96 8.93 11.58
N ASP A 124 18.67 9.76 10.81
CA ASP A 124 20.07 10.11 11.11
C ASP A 124 20.24 10.88 12.43
N LYS A 125 19.16 11.55 12.90
CA LYS A 125 19.19 12.41 14.09
C LYS A 125 18.50 11.80 15.31
N VAL A 126 17.76 10.72 15.14
CA VAL A 126 16.93 10.08 16.17
C VAL A 126 17.57 8.76 16.58
N LYS A 127 17.69 8.49 17.88
CA LYS A 127 18.24 7.21 18.37
C LYS A 127 17.16 6.13 18.45
N ILE A 128 17.60 4.87 18.51
CA ILE A 128 16.69 3.74 18.75
C ILE A 128 15.96 3.97 20.07
N GLY A 129 14.63 3.85 20.05
CA GLY A 129 13.74 4.11 21.17
C GLY A 129 13.25 5.57 21.27
N GLU A 130 13.75 6.48 20.43
CA GLU A 130 13.36 7.89 20.48
C GLU A 130 12.29 8.28 19.45
N PHE A 131 11.64 9.40 19.73
CA PHE A 131 10.64 10.05 18.87
C PHE A 131 11.24 11.30 18.23
N SER A 132 11.05 11.46 16.91
CA SER A 132 11.42 12.67 16.18
C SER A 132 10.64 13.89 16.70
N GLN A 133 11.09 15.08 16.33
CA GLN A 133 10.23 16.27 16.40
C GLN A 133 9.09 16.14 15.38
N PRO A 134 7.93 16.78 15.60
CA PRO A 134 6.91 16.91 14.57
C PRO A 134 7.47 17.70 13.39
N MET A 135 7.25 17.21 12.18
CA MET A 135 7.75 17.85 10.97
C MET A 135 6.68 17.87 9.89
N PRO A 136 6.52 19.00 9.17
CA PRO A 136 5.68 19.04 8.01
C PRO A 136 6.25 18.13 6.92
N PHE A 137 5.37 17.48 6.17
CA PHE A 137 5.73 16.66 5.03
C PHE A 137 4.64 16.75 3.96
N THR A 138 5.01 16.38 2.74
CA THR A 138 4.06 16.12 1.66
C THR A 138 4.14 14.64 1.34
N ASP A 139 3.02 13.94 1.44
CA ASP A 139 2.93 12.53 1.11
C ASP A 139 3.15 12.31 -0.39
N GLU A 140 4.16 11.52 -0.79
CA GLU A 140 4.52 11.34 -2.20
C GLU A 140 3.42 10.64 -3.03
N GLY A 141 2.60 9.80 -2.39
CA GLY A 141 1.55 9.04 -3.07
C GLY A 141 0.26 9.85 -3.30
N THR A 142 -0.13 10.67 -2.33
CA THR A 142 -1.39 11.42 -2.34
C THR A 142 -1.21 12.92 -2.59
N ASN A 143 0.04 13.41 -2.57
CA ASN A 143 0.42 14.83 -2.60
C ASN A 143 -0.25 15.67 -1.49
N LYS A 144 -0.73 15.01 -0.43
CA LYS A 144 -1.33 15.68 0.73
C LYS A 144 -0.24 16.22 1.64
N LYS A 145 -0.39 17.47 2.06
CA LYS A 145 0.45 18.06 3.11
C LYS A 145 -0.07 17.64 4.47
N GLY A 146 0.84 17.42 5.40
CA GLY A 146 0.52 17.11 6.78
C GLY A 146 1.70 17.32 7.70
N VAL A 147 1.54 16.92 8.95
CA VAL A 147 2.62 16.90 9.95
C VAL A 147 2.73 15.47 10.47
N ARG A 148 3.96 14.99 10.61
CA ARG A 148 4.22 13.63 11.11
C ARG A 148 5.21 13.64 12.27
N LEU A 149 5.14 12.59 13.06
CA LEU A 149 6.10 12.24 14.09
C LEU A 149 6.53 10.79 13.86
N ILE A 150 7.84 10.54 13.89
CA ILE A 150 8.43 9.22 13.62
C ILE A 150 8.99 8.62 14.91
N TYR A 151 8.72 7.34 15.13
CA TYR A 151 9.32 6.55 16.21
C TYR A 151 10.34 5.57 15.65
N LEU A 152 11.61 5.71 16.03
CA LEU A 152 12.64 4.74 15.63
C LEU A 152 12.64 3.55 16.61
N LYS A 153 11.82 2.54 16.32
CA LYS A 153 11.70 1.36 17.20
C LYS A 153 12.96 0.50 17.23
N SER A 154 13.53 0.22 16.07
CA SER A 154 14.72 -0.62 15.91
C SER A 154 15.41 -0.32 14.59
N LYS A 155 16.72 -0.51 14.55
CA LYS A 155 17.54 -0.45 13.34
C LYS A 155 18.45 -1.67 13.35
N SER A 156 18.46 -2.43 12.25
CA SER A 156 19.46 -3.49 12.07
C SER A 156 20.77 -2.87 11.60
N GLU A 157 21.88 -3.35 12.14
CA GLU A 157 23.20 -3.02 11.61
C GLU A 157 23.42 -3.75 10.28
N PRO A 158 24.15 -3.17 9.31
CA PRO A 158 24.51 -3.86 8.09
C PRO A 158 25.25 -5.18 8.41
N HIS A 159 24.66 -6.32 8.03
CA HIS A 159 25.25 -7.64 8.22
C HIS A 159 25.04 -8.53 6.99
N ARG A 160 25.86 -9.57 6.87
CA ARG A 160 25.57 -10.66 5.94
C ARG A 160 24.42 -11.48 6.50
N MET A 161 23.49 -11.84 5.61
CA MET A 161 22.30 -12.61 5.96
C MET A 161 22.69 -13.86 6.77
N ASN A 162 22.04 -14.07 7.92
CA ASN A 162 22.37 -15.17 8.81
C ASN A 162 21.14 -15.78 9.50
N LEU A 163 21.26 -17.03 9.96
CA LEU A 163 20.14 -17.78 10.54
C LEU A 163 19.66 -17.26 11.90
N ARG A 164 20.44 -16.40 12.57
CA ARG A 164 20.07 -15.84 13.87
C ARG A 164 19.17 -14.63 13.70
N ASP A 165 19.54 -13.71 12.81
CA ASP A 165 18.86 -12.43 12.64
C ASP A 165 17.80 -12.48 11.52
N ASP A 166 18.01 -13.30 10.49
CA ASP A 166 17.17 -13.36 9.28
C ASP A 166 16.40 -14.69 9.12
N TYR A 167 16.22 -15.46 10.19
CA TYR A 167 15.61 -16.79 10.13
C TYR A 167 14.30 -16.80 9.33
N ASN A 168 13.38 -15.87 9.61
CA ASN A 168 12.08 -15.79 8.93
C ASN A 168 12.22 -15.53 7.43
N ARG A 169 13.15 -14.65 7.03
CA ARG A 169 13.42 -14.36 5.61
C ARG A 169 14.00 -15.58 4.90
N ILE A 170 14.99 -16.22 5.50
CA ILE A 170 15.62 -17.43 4.97
C ILE A 170 14.60 -18.57 4.88
N ALA A 171 13.79 -18.76 5.92
CA ALA A 171 12.76 -19.79 5.96
C ALA A 171 11.70 -19.59 4.88
N THR A 172 11.22 -18.35 4.67
CA THR A 172 10.28 -18.03 3.60
C THR A 172 10.88 -18.27 2.22
N ALA A 173 12.11 -17.79 1.97
CA ALA A 173 12.79 -18.01 0.69
C ALA A 173 12.99 -19.51 0.39
N ALA A 174 13.44 -20.28 1.40
CA ALA A 174 13.61 -21.72 1.27
C ALA A 174 12.26 -22.47 1.07
N LEU A 175 11.18 -21.99 1.71
CA LEU A 175 9.84 -22.53 1.52
C LEU A 175 9.36 -22.30 0.08
N GLU A 176 9.51 -21.09 -0.44
CA GLU A 176 9.13 -20.76 -1.82
C GLU A 176 9.94 -21.55 -2.85
N GLU A 177 11.24 -21.72 -2.62
CA GLU A 177 12.09 -22.59 -3.46
C GLU A 177 11.59 -24.04 -3.46
N LYS A 178 11.22 -24.58 -2.28
CA LYS A 178 10.67 -25.94 -2.16
C LYS A 178 9.32 -26.08 -2.85
N LYS A 179 8.42 -25.10 -2.70
CA LYS A 179 7.12 -25.07 -3.40
C LYS A 179 7.34 -25.08 -4.91
N TYR A 180 8.25 -24.25 -5.41
CA TYR A 180 8.60 -24.20 -6.82
C TYR A 180 9.10 -25.56 -7.32
N LYS A 181 10.07 -26.17 -6.62
CA LYS A 181 10.59 -27.50 -7.00
C LYS A 181 9.52 -28.58 -6.99
N ALA A 182 8.63 -28.57 -5.99
CA ALA A 182 7.52 -29.51 -5.91
C ALA A 182 6.54 -29.34 -7.08
N LEU A 183 6.18 -28.08 -7.40
CA LEU A 183 5.33 -27.76 -8.54
C LEU A 183 5.98 -28.15 -9.87
N GLU A 184 7.26 -27.84 -10.06
CA GLU A 184 7.99 -28.19 -11.27
C GLU A 184 8.07 -29.70 -11.48
N LYS A 185 8.35 -30.47 -10.41
CA LYS A 185 8.34 -31.93 -10.43
C LYS A 185 6.95 -32.47 -10.77
N TRP A 186 5.90 -31.91 -10.17
CA TRP A 186 4.53 -32.29 -10.47
C TRP A 186 4.19 -32.02 -11.94
N LEU A 187 4.49 -30.82 -12.43
CA LEU A 187 4.28 -30.42 -13.83
C LEU A 187 5.02 -31.35 -14.79
N THR A 188 6.32 -31.55 -14.61
CA THR A 188 7.11 -32.42 -15.51
C THR A 188 6.61 -33.86 -15.55
N THR A 189 6.05 -34.38 -14.46
CA THR A 189 5.50 -35.74 -14.40
C THR A 189 4.15 -35.86 -15.11
N HIS A 190 3.32 -34.82 -15.08
CA HIS A 190 1.94 -34.91 -15.56
C HIS A 190 1.72 -34.26 -16.94
N ILE A 191 2.56 -33.30 -17.34
CA ILE A 191 2.36 -32.48 -18.54
C ILE A 191 2.23 -33.31 -19.83
N SER A 192 2.94 -34.43 -19.97
CA SER A 192 2.88 -35.29 -21.17
C SER A 192 1.63 -36.17 -21.24
N SER A 193 0.89 -36.31 -20.13
CA SER A 193 -0.33 -37.13 -20.03
C SER A 193 -1.63 -36.32 -20.17
N HIS A 194 -1.52 -35.00 -20.35
CA HIS A 194 -2.66 -34.10 -20.46
C HIS A 194 -2.67 -33.45 -21.84
N TYR A 195 -3.87 -33.17 -22.34
CA TYR A 195 -4.03 -32.42 -23.58
C TYR A 195 -3.56 -30.98 -23.41
N ILE A 196 -2.69 -30.53 -24.32
CA ILE A 196 -2.15 -29.17 -24.36
C ILE A 196 -2.33 -28.64 -25.78
N MET A 197 -3.02 -27.53 -25.92
CA MET A 197 -3.20 -26.82 -27.19
C MET A 197 -2.44 -25.50 -27.12
N LEU A 198 -1.54 -25.29 -28.09
CA LEU A 198 -0.82 -24.04 -28.27
C LEU A 198 -1.25 -23.42 -29.60
N ASP A 199 -1.49 -22.10 -29.62
CA ASP A 199 -1.79 -21.40 -30.86
C ASP A 199 -0.59 -21.45 -31.81
N ALA A 200 -0.88 -21.53 -33.11
CA ALA A 200 0.15 -21.73 -34.15
C ALA A 200 1.21 -20.61 -34.17
N GLY A 201 0.86 -19.39 -33.73
CA GLY A 201 1.79 -18.26 -33.63
C GLY A 201 2.78 -18.36 -32.47
N GLU A 202 2.48 -19.15 -31.44
CA GLU A 202 3.24 -19.22 -30.18
C GLU A 202 4.22 -20.41 -30.13
N ALA A 203 4.11 -21.34 -31.09
CA ALA A 203 4.94 -22.55 -31.14
C ALA A 203 6.45 -22.29 -31.33
N SER A 204 6.82 -21.09 -31.80
CA SER A 204 8.21 -20.66 -31.99
C SER A 204 8.81 -19.96 -30.76
N CYS A 205 8.01 -19.71 -29.71
CA CYS A 205 8.48 -19.03 -28.50
C CYS A 205 9.41 -19.95 -27.68
N PRO A 206 10.68 -19.57 -27.45
CA PRO A 206 11.63 -20.40 -26.71
C PRO A 206 11.18 -20.75 -25.28
N GLN A 207 10.40 -19.87 -24.65
CA GLN A 207 9.88 -20.08 -23.30
C GLN A 207 8.80 -21.17 -23.24
N LEU A 208 8.14 -21.47 -24.37
CA LEU A 208 7.06 -22.45 -24.44
C LEU A 208 7.53 -23.85 -24.86
N LYS A 209 8.81 -24.03 -25.17
CA LYS A 209 9.37 -25.29 -25.69
C LYS A 209 8.96 -26.52 -24.87
N LYS A 210 8.99 -26.44 -23.53
CA LYS A 210 8.57 -27.51 -22.61
C LYS A 210 7.12 -27.97 -22.85
N TRP A 211 6.23 -27.03 -23.16
CA TRP A 211 4.81 -27.28 -23.40
C TRP A 211 4.61 -27.82 -24.83
N THR A 212 5.34 -27.29 -25.81
CA THR A 212 5.32 -27.77 -27.19
C THR A 212 5.78 -29.23 -27.29
N ASP A 213 6.84 -29.59 -26.57
CA ASP A 213 7.38 -30.96 -26.55
C ASP A 213 6.40 -31.93 -25.87
N ALA A 214 5.76 -31.50 -24.78
CA ALA A 214 4.74 -32.29 -24.10
C ALA A 214 3.47 -32.49 -24.93
N ALA A 215 2.99 -31.45 -25.64
CA ALA A 215 1.83 -31.52 -26.53
C ALA A 215 2.03 -32.54 -27.66
N LYS A 216 3.22 -32.56 -28.27
CA LYS A 216 3.60 -33.57 -29.27
C LYS A 216 3.57 -34.98 -28.71
N THR A 217 4.09 -35.15 -27.49
CA THR A 217 4.13 -36.46 -26.81
C THR A 217 2.72 -36.97 -26.51
N TYR A 218 1.80 -36.10 -26.09
CA TYR A 218 0.39 -36.48 -25.89
C TYR A 218 -0.27 -36.90 -27.21
N ALA A 219 -0.08 -36.14 -28.30
CA ALA A 219 -0.67 -36.45 -29.61
C ALA A 219 -0.14 -37.75 -30.24
N SER A 220 1.02 -38.24 -29.80
CA SER A 220 1.61 -39.51 -30.24
C SER A 220 1.18 -40.74 -29.43
N ASN A 221 0.49 -40.55 -28.31
CA ASN A 221 -0.09 -41.63 -27.48
C ASN A 221 -1.58 -41.80 -27.79
#